data_AF-A0A1H8HGW2-F1
#
_entry.id   AF-A0A1H8HGW2-F1
#
_cell.length_a   1.000
_cell.length_b   1.000
_cell.length_c   1.000
_cell.angle_alpha   90.00
_cell.angle_beta   90.00
_cell.angle_gamma   90.00
#
_symmetry.space_group_name_H-M   'P 1'
#
loop_
_entity.id
_entity.type
_entity.pdbx_description
1 polymer ?
#
loop_
_entity_poly.entity_id
_entity_poly.type
_entity_poly.pdbx_seq_one_letter_code
_entity_poly.pdbx_strand_id
1 'polypeptide(L)'
;MHTWADSHSVKRILHEKPDQKMRLKTAIRHALTVAERLHAINGIIQTPECGHECMRVKRAWLFGSTARHRENPNDVDIIMETILCRPIKKTGIRRGKKSKQTAKVDRIYKRSTGIWLPKETHREGLRYLRGNMRMIRFHDFNIDKNFAAGRIMLYPRNDLLKLNRNVD
;
A
#
# COMPACT_ATOMS: atom_id res chain seq x y z
N MET A 1 -14.32 -24.37 55.85
CA MET A 1 -14.62 -23.30 54.87
C MET A 1 -13.47 -23.24 53.87
N HIS A 2 -13.82 -23.20 52.59
CA HIS A 2 -13.00 -23.51 51.43
C HIS A 2 -11.74 -22.66 51.24
N THR A 3 -10.61 -23.33 50.99
CA THR A 3 -9.41 -22.80 50.33
C THR A 3 -9.61 -22.81 48.82
N TRP A 4 -9.69 -21.64 48.20
CA TRP A 4 -9.65 -21.47 46.73
C TRP A 4 -8.81 -20.23 46.42
N ALA A 5 -7.68 -20.42 45.75
CA ALA A 5 -7.26 -19.62 44.60
C ALA A 5 -5.85 -20.05 44.20
N ASP A 6 -5.80 -21.13 43.42
CA ASP A 6 -4.69 -21.42 42.52
C ASP A 6 -4.39 -20.19 41.67
N SER A 7 -3.19 -19.65 41.83
CA SER A 7 -2.59 -18.67 40.95
C SER A 7 -2.34 -19.30 39.58
N HIS A 8 -3.38 -19.35 38.75
CA HIS A 8 -3.27 -19.65 37.34
C HIS A 8 -2.53 -18.49 36.67
N SER A 9 -1.23 -18.68 36.46
CA SER A 9 -0.44 -17.94 35.50
C SER A 9 -1.03 -18.14 34.11
N VAL A 10 -1.92 -17.23 33.69
CA VAL A 10 -2.43 -17.16 32.33
C VAL A 10 -1.29 -16.67 31.44
N LYS A 11 -0.43 -17.60 31.01
CA LYS A 11 0.41 -17.40 29.83
C LYS A 11 -0.54 -17.28 28.64
N ARG A 12 -0.83 -16.04 28.22
CA ARG A 12 -1.35 -15.76 26.88
C ARG A 12 -0.33 -16.30 25.89
N ILE A 13 -0.57 -17.52 25.39
CA ILE A 13 0.07 -18.01 24.18
C ILE A 13 -0.53 -17.17 23.05
N LEU A 14 0.09 -16.02 22.78
CA LEU A 14 -0.04 -15.37 21.50
C LEU A 14 0.50 -16.38 20.48
N HIS A 15 -0.40 -17.00 19.71
CA HIS A 15 -0.01 -17.72 18.51
C HIS A 15 0.64 -16.71 17.57
N GLU A 16 1.95 -16.51 17.71
CA GLU A 16 2.78 -15.89 16.70
C GLU A 16 2.63 -16.75 15.46
N LYS A 17 1.89 -16.25 14.47
CA LYS A 17 1.89 -16.85 13.14
C LYS A 17 3.35 -16.92 12.70
N PRO A 18 3.85 -18.06 12.19
CA PRO A 18 5.23 -18.17 11.78
C PRO A 18 5.54 -17.01 10.83
N ASP A 19 6.51 -16.19 11.23
CA ASP A 19 6.90 -14.97 10.54
C ASP A 19 7.30 -15.36 9.12
N GLN A 20 6.39 -15.18 8.16
CA GLN A 20 6.65 -15.61 6.78
C GLN A 20 7.72 -14.67 6.23
N LYS A 21 8.95 -15.15 6.12
CA LYS A 21 10.07 -14.38 5.57
C LYS A 21 10.16 -14.62 4.07
N MET A 22 10.42 -13.56 3.31
CA MET A 22 10.73 -13.66 1.88
C MET A 22 12.23 -13.57 1.67
N ARG A 23 12.73 -14.16 0.59
CA ARG A 23 14.13 -13.99 0.18
C ARG A 23 14.36 -12.56 -0.31
N LEU A 24 15.52 -11.97 -0.03
CA LEU A 24 15.92 -10.65 -0.50
C LEU A 24 15.75 -10.49 -2.02
N LYS A 25 16.13 -11.50 -2.82
CA LYS A 25 15.97 -11.47 -4.28
C LYS A 25 14.51 -11.29 -4.72
N THR A 26 13.56 -11.90 -4.01
CA THR A 26 12.12 -11.73 -4.26
C THR A 26 11.66 -10.32 -3.87
N ALA A 27 12.15 -9.82 -2.73
CA ALA A 27 11.84 -8.48 -2.25
C ALA A 27 12.30 -7.39 -3.24
N ILE A 28 13.53 -7.50 -3.74
CA ILE A 28 14.09 -6.61 -4.75
C ILE A 28 13.28 -6.70 -6.05
N ARG A 29 12.96 -7.91 -6.51
CA ARG A 29 12.12 -8.10 -7.70
C ARG A 29 10.77 -7.39 -7.56
N HIS A 30 10.11 -7.53 -6.40
CA HIS A 30 8.84 -6.84 -6.13
C HIS A 30 8.99 -5.32 -6.17
N ALA A 31 10.03 -4.77 -5.54
CA ALA A 31 10.30 -3.33 -5.58
C ALA A 31 10.59 -2.83 -7.02
N LEU A 32 11.34 -3.59 -7.81
CA LEU A 32 11.59 -3.29 -9.23
C LEU A 32 10.31 -3.33 -10.05
N THR A 33 9.45 -4.33 -9.87
CA THR A 33 8.14 -4.39 -10.55
C THR A 33 7.27 -3.18 -10.22
N VAL A 34 7.28 -2.70 -8.97
CA VAL A 34 6.58 -1.46 -8.61
C VAL A 34 7.19 -0.27 -9.34
N ALA A 35 8.52 -0.14 -9.38
CA ALA A 35 9.21 0.94 -10.09
C ALA A 35 8.86 0.93 -11.60
N GLU A 36 8.92 -0.24 -12.24
CA GLU A 36 8.57 -0.42 -13.66
C GLU A 36 7.13 0.00 -13.95
N ARG A 37 6.16 -0.41 -13.11
CA ARG A 37 4.76 0.01 -13.24
C ARG A 37 4.60 1.51 -13.13
N LEU A 38 5.28 2.14 -12.17
CA LEU A 38 5.23 3.59 -12.00
C LEU A 38 5.83 4.31 -13.22
N HIS A 39 6.95 3.83 -13.75
CA HIS A 39 7.57 4.38 -14.95
C HIS A 39 6.68 4.23 -16.18
N ALA A 40 6.08 3.05 -16.38
CA ALA A 40 5.23 2.77 -17.54
C ALA A 40 4.01 3.71 -17.65
N ILE A 41 3.50 4.21 -16.52
CA ILE A 41 2.35 5.13 -16.47
C ILE A 41 2.75 6.57 -16.13
N ASN A 42 4.04 6.87 -16.13
CA ASN A 42 4.60 8.17 -15.72
C ASN A 42 4.06 8.65 -14.36
N GLY A 43 3.95 7.74 -13.40
CA GLY A 43 3.46 8.01 -12.05
C GLY A 43 1.97 8.35 -11.96
N ILE A 44 1.19 8.28 -13.05
CA ILE A 44 -0.25 8.60 -13.05
C ILE A 44 -1.06 7.31 -13.09
N ILE A 45 -1.67 6.95 -11.97
CA ILE A 45 -2.55 5.78 -11.86
C ILE A 45 -3.98 6.23 -12.05
N GLN A 46 -4.60 5.81 -13.15
CA GLN A 46 -6.01 6.06 -13.39
C GLN A 46 -6.86 5.24 -12.42
N THR A 47 -7.81 5.90 -11.77
CA THR A 47 -8.77 5.29 -10.85
C THR A 47 -10.18 5.70 -11.25
N PRO A 48 -10.63 5.30 -12.46
CA PRO A 48 -11.96 5.65 -12.91
C PRO A 48 -13.00 5.16 -11.90
N GLU A 49 -14.08 5.93 -11.76
CA GLU A 49 -15.19 5.62 -10.85
C GLU A 49 -14.81 5.60 -9.35
N CYS A 50 -13.65 6.12 -8.96
CA CYS A 50 -13.30 6.38 -7.55
C CYS A 50 -13.62 7.84 -7.17
N GLY A 51 -13.39 8.22 -5.91
CA GLY A 51 -13.61 9.61 -5.46
C GLY A 51 -12.82 10.65 -6.28
N HIS A 52 -11.67 10.25 -6.81
CA HIS A 52 -10.83 11.02 -7.73
C HIS A 52 -10.53 10.22 -9.00
N GLU A 53 -10.36 10.90 -10.13
CA GLU A 53 -10.13 10.25 -11.43
C GLU A 53 -8.77 9.58 -11.53
N CYS A 54 -7.75 10.11 -10.84
CA CYS A 54 -6.45 9.48 -10.77
C CYS A 54 -5.67 9.83 -9.50
N MET A 55 -4.62 9.05 -9.25
CA MET A 55 -3.61 9.28 -8.23
C MET A 55 -2.27 9.51 -8.93
N ARG A 56 -1.63 10.65 -8.68
CA ARG A 56 -0.26 10.92 -9.12
C ARG A 56 0.72 10.56 -8.01
N VAL A 57 1.60 9.61 -8.28
CA VAL A 57 2.77 9.32 -7.45
C VAL A 57 3.87 10.28 -7.88
N LYS A 58 4.25 11.22 -7.02
CA LYS A 58 5.39 12.12 -7.29
C LYS A 58 6.71 11.40 -7.12
N ARG A 59 6.82 10.65 -6.02
CA ARG A 59 8.04 9.99 -5.57
C ARG A 59 7.67 8.71 -4.84
N ALA A 60 8.49 7.69 -5.03
CA ALA A 60 8.39 6.43 -4.31
C ALA A 60 9.78 5.99 -3.87
N TRP A 61 9.89 5.50 -2.64
CA TRP A 61 11.13 4.99 -2.09
C TRP A 61 10.92 3.63 -1.45
N LEU A 62 11.87 2.73 -1.66
CA LEU A 62 12.04 1.51 -0.88
C LEU A 62 12.70 1.86 0.45
N PHE A 63 12.18 1.34 1.54
CA PHE A 63 12.80 1.48 2.87
C PHE A 63 12.70 0.17 3.66
N GLY A 64 13.03 0.22 4.95
CA GLY A 64 12.93 -0.92 5.85
C GLY A 64 13.99 -1.98 5.62
N SER A 65 13.68 -3.22 6.00
CA SER A 65 14.65 -4.33 6.00
C SER A 65 15.17 -4.68 4.61
N THR A 66 14.34 -4.52 3.57
CA THR A 66 14.73 -4.73 2.17
C THR A 66 15.77 -3.71 1.71
N ALA A 67 15.59 -2.42 2.05
CA ALA A 67 16.58 -1.38 1.69
C ALA A 67 17.92 -1.56 2.42
N ARG A 68 17.91 -2.23 3.58
CA ARG A 68 19.11 -2.57 4.35
C ARG A 68 19.75 -3.90 3.95
N HIS A 69 19.29 -4.51 2.85
CA HIS A 69 19.83 -5.78 2.32
C HIS A 69 19.79 -6.93 3.33
N ARG A 70 18.78 -6.96 4.22
CA ARG A 70 18.57 -8.11 5.09
C ARG A 70 18.28 -9.32 4.19
N GLU A 71 18.90 -10.47 4.44
CA GLU A 71 18.71 -11.66 3.58
C GLU A 71 17.26 -12.16 3.52
N ASN A 72 16.55 -12.01 4.65
CA ASN A 72 15.21 -12.53 4.86
C ASN A 72 14.26 -11.42 5.37
N PRO A 73 13.86 -10.44 4.53
CA PRO A 73 12.91 -9.42 4.93
C PRO A 73 11.51 -10.01 5.13
N ASN A 74 10.76 -9.44 6.07
CA ASN A 74 9.37 -9.84 6.34
C ASN A 74 8.41 -9.29 5.28
N ASP A 75 8.78 -8.20 4.63
CA ASP A 75 7.96 -7.46 3.67
C ASP A 75 8.80 -6.45 2.89
N VAL A 76 8.20 -5.95 1.82
CA VAL A 76 8.71 -4.83 1.02
C VAL A 76 7.95 -3.58 1.43
N ASP A 77 8.62 -2.71 2.16
CA ASP A 77 8.09 -1.42 2.58
C ASP A 77 8.41 -0.34 1.55
N ILE A 78 7.36 0.25 0.97
CA ILE A 78 7.47 1.33 -0.01
C ILE A 78 6.73 2.55 0.53
N ILE A 79 7.45 3.65 0.69
CA ILE A 79 6.87 4.94 1.07
C ILE A 79 6.65 5.77 -0.18
N MET A 80 5.48 6.39 -0.30
CA MET A 80 5.10 7.15 -1.49
C MET A 80 4.57 8.52 -1.13
N GLU A 81 4.99 9.51 -1.92
CA GLU A 81 4.36 10.81 -1.93
C GLU A 81 3.38 10.88 -3.09
N THR A 82 2.10 11.03 -2.77
CA THR A 82 1.00 10.99 -3.75
C THR A 82 0.15 12.25 -3.71
N ILE A 83 -0.44 12.60 -4.85
CA ILE A 83 -1.51 13.60 -4.98
C ILE A 83 -2.74 12.91 -5.55
N LEU A 84 -3.90 13.22 -5.00
CA LEU A 84 -5.18 12.90 -5.60
C LEU A 84 -5.55 13.95 -6.65
N CYS A 85 -5.77 13.52 -7.87
CA CYS A 85 -5.99 14.39 -9.01
C CYS A 85 -7.47 14.37 -9.41
N ARG A 86 -8.06 15.56 -9.53
CA ARG A 86 -9.41 15.83 -10.02
C ARG A 86 -10.51 15.04 -9.26
N PRO A 87 -11.21 15.67 -8.31
CA PRO A 87 -12.34 15.03 -7.66
C PRO A 87 -13.47 14.77 -8.66
N ILE A 88 -14.11 13.61 -8.57
CA ILE A 88 -15.36 13.37 -9.31
C ILE A 88 -16.45 14.15 -8.57
N LYS A 89 -16.94 15.23 -9.20
CA LYS A 89 -17.82 16.25 -8.58
C LYS A 89 -19.15 15.73 -8.01
N LYS A 90 -19.52 14.45 -8.16
CA LYS A 90 -20.82 13.91 -7.71
C LYS A 90 -20.74 12.46 -7.23
N THR A 91 -20.91 12.26 -5.93
CA THR A 91 -21.50 11.04 -5.37
C THR A 91 -22.97 11.31 -5.13
N GLY A 92 -23.85 10.67 -5.90
CA GLY A 92 -25.28 10.87 -5.68
C GLY A 92 -26.14 10.46 -6.86
N ILE A 93 -27.10 9.60 -6.54
CA ILE A 93 -28.25 9.24 -7.35
C ILE A 93 -28.96 10.53 -7.76
N ARG A 94 -28.74 11.02 -8.99
CA ARG A 94 -29.66 12.00 -9.59
C ARG A 94 -30.82 11.24 -10.18
N ARG A 95 -31.99 11.32 -9.50
CA ARG A 95 -33.28 11.13 -10.17
C ARG A 95 -33.30 12.08 -11.37
N GLY A 96 -33.24 11.52 -12.58
CA GLY A 96 -33.25 12.29 -13.83
C GLY A 96 -31.87 12.76 -14.28
N LYS A 97 -31.46 12.28 -15.46
CA LYS A 97 -30.26 12.62 -16.24
C LYS A 97 -28.94 12.03 -15.71
N LYS A 98 -28.56 10.90 -16.32
CA LYS A 98 -27.24 10.25 -16.27
C LYS A 98 -26.13 11.26 -16.60
N SER A 99 -25.51 11.88 -15.60
CA SER A 99 -24.17 12.41 -15.80
C SER A 99 -23.23 11.23 -16.03
N LYS A 100 -22.54 11.21 -17.18
CA LYS A 100 -21.80 10.03 -17.70
C LYS A 100 -20.64 9.52 -16.81
N GLN A 101 -20.26 10.22 -15.74
CA GLN A 101 -19.24 9.75 -14.78
C GLN A 101 -19.67 10.04 -13.34
N THR A 102 -20.05 8.99 -12.61
CA THR A 102 -20.29 9.01 -11.17
C THR A 102 -19.37 8.00 -10.50
N ALA A 103 -18.80 8.34 -9.35
CA ALA A 103 -18.01 7.37 -8.59
C ALA A 103 -18.88 6.19 -8.15
N LYS A 104 -18.32 4.97 -8.21
CA LYS A 104 -18.93 3.77 -7.65
C LYS A 104 -18.91 3.85 -6.14
N VAL A 105 -20.00 3.39 -5.53
CA VAL A 105 -20.13 3.29 -4.07
C VAL A 105 -19.23 2.18 -3.56
N ASP A 106 -18.51 2.42 -2.45
CA ASP A 106 -17.83 1.37 -1.71
C ASP A 106 -18.88 0.49 -1.00
N ARG A 107 -19.18 -0.66 -1.61
CA ARG A 107 -20.17 -1.60 -1.10
C ARG A 107 -19.76 -2.24 0.22
N ILE A 108 -18.46 -2.40 0.48
CA ILE A 108 -17.97 -3.01 1.72
C ILE A 108 -18.21 -2.02 2.86
N TYR A 109 -17.77 -0.78 2.68
CA TYR A 109 -17.97 0.28 3.67
C TYR A 109 -19.44 0.57 3.93
N LYS A 110 -20.26 0.59 2.88
CA LYS A 110 -21.73 0.75 3.02
C LYS A 110 -22.35 -0.38 3.83
N ARG A 111 -21.95 -1.64 3.61
CA ARG A 111 -22.49 -2.78 4.38
C ARG A 111 -22.10 -2.71 5.86
N SER A 112 -20.90 -2.23 6.18
CA SER A 112 -20.41 -2.18 7.56
C SER A 112 -20.88 -0.96 8.35
N THR A 113 -21.11 0.19 7.69
CA THR A 113 -21.43 1.46 8.36
C THR A 113 -22.79 2.05 7.99
N GLY A 114 -23.42 1.58 6.91
CA GLY A 114 -24.62 2.18 6.32
C GLY A 114 -24.37 3.44 5.47
N ILE A 115 -23.15 3.98 5.46
CA ILE A 115 -22.82 5.25 4.80
C ILE A 115 -22.46 5.05 3.32
N TRP A 116 -22.94 5.95 2.46
CA TRP A 116 -22.70 5.93 1.02
C TRP A 116 -21.47 6.75 0.64
N LEU A 117 -20.30 6.12 0.62
CA LEU A 117 -19.05 6.76 0.19
C LEU A 117 -18.59 6.26 -1.18
N PRO A 118 -17.87 7.10 -1.95
CA PRO A 118 -17.23 6.64 -3.18
C PRO A 118 -16.10 5.66 -2.85
N LYS A 119 -15.74 4.80 -3.80
CA LYS A 119 -14.51 4.02 -3.71
C LYS A 119 -13.29 4.92 -3.49
N GLU A 120 -12.43 4.49 -2.58
CA GLU A 120 -11.23 5.22 -2.21
C GLU A 120 -10.16 5.11 -3.29
N THR A 121 -9.73 6.26 -3.83
CA THR A 121 -8.71 6.34 -4.89
C THR A 121 -7.37 5.79 -4.46
N HIS A 122 -6.91 6.08 -3.23
CA HIS A 122 -5.67 5.54 -2.70
C HIS A 122 -5.68 4.02 -2.73
N ARG A 123 -6.70 3.40 -2.13
CA ARG A 123 -6.82 1.94 -2.06
C ARG A 123 -6.76 1.28 -3.43
N GLU A 124 -7.48 1.83 -4.42
CA GLU A 124 -7.51 1.29 -5.78
C GLU A 124 -6.17 1.49 -6.50
N GLY A 125 -5.53 2.65 -6.33
CA GLY A 125 -4.21 2.91 -6.90
C GLY A 125 -3.11 2.02 -6.29
N LEU A 126 -3.12 1.82 -4.97
CA LEU A 126 -2.22 0.91 -4.28
C LEU A 126 -2.45 -0.55 -4.70
N ARG A 127 -3.71 -0.95 -4.93
CA ARG A 127 -4.04 -2.28 -5.44
C ARG A 127 -3.48 -2.50 -6.84
N TYR A 128 -3.54 -1.50 -7.72
CA TYR A 128 -2.91 -1.55 -9.04
C TYR A 128 -1.39 -1.76 -8.93
N LEU A 129 -0.71 -0.96 -8.08
CA LEU A 129 0.74 -1.08 -7.89
C LEU A 129 1.14 -2.43 -7.28
N ARG A 130 0.35 -2.94 -6.32
CA ARG A 130 0.56 -4.27 -5.72
C ARG A 130 0.36 -5.38 -6.75
N GLY A 131 -0.71 -5.33 -7.54
CA GLY A 131 -1.16 -6.48 -8.32
C GLY A 131 -1.32 -7.72 -7.43
N ASN A 132 -0.75 -8.84 -7.86
CA ASN A 132 -0.80 -10.11 -7.12
C ASN A 132 0.40 -10.33 -6.17
N MET A 133 1.28 -9.33 -6.01
CA MET A 133 2.44 -9.45 -5.13
C MET A 133 2.00 -9.47 -3.67
N ARG A 134 2.48 -10.46 -2.92
CA ARG A 134 2.22 -10.59 -1.47
C ARG A 134 3.28 -9.83 -0.69
N MET A 135 2.96 -9.48 0.56
CA MET A 135 3.92 -8.90 1.51
C MET A 135 4.56 -7.58 1.02
N ILE A 136 3.81 -6.77 0.27
CA ILE A 136 4.17 -5.39 -0.04
C ILE A 136 3.31 -4.46 0.81
N ARG A 137 3.97 -3.57 1.56
CA ARG A 137 3.31 -2.53 2.35
C ARG A 137 3.61 -1.18 1.74
N PHE A 138 2.55 -0.39 1.59
CA PHE A 138 2.64 0.97 1.09
C PHE A 138 2.36 1.93 2.24
N HIS A 139 3.23 2.91 2.38
CA HIS A 139 3.23 3.91 3.44
C HIS A 139 3.05 5.29 2.81
N ASP A 140 2.37 6.19 3.52
CA ASP A 140 2.16 7.56 3.05
C ASP A 140 3.31 8.44 3.54
N PHE A 141 3.98 9.11 2.61
CA PHE A 141 5.09 10.00 2.94
C PHE A 141 4.71 11.09 3.95
N ASN A 142 3.48 11.60 3.90
CA ASN A 142 3.03 12.67 4.80
C ASN A 142 2.86 12.19 6.25
N ILE A 143 2.61 10.90 6.43
CA ILE A 143 2.43 10.25 7.74
C ILE A 143 3.79 9.75 8.25
N ASP A 144 4.53 9.04 7.40
CA ASP A 144 5.70 8.25 7.80
C ASP A 144 7.06 8.91 7.51
N LYS A 145 7.07 10.22 7.22
CA LYS A 145 8.27 10.98 6.82
C LYS A 145 9.52 10.72 7.67
N ASN A 146 9.35 10.49 8.98
CA ASN A 146 10.43 10.32 9.95
C ASN A 146 10.93 8.87 10.06
N PHE A 147 10.16 7.87 9.63
CA PHE A 147 10.52 6.45 9.74
C PHE A 147 11.50 5.98 8.65
N ALA A 148 11.79 6.82 7.65
CA ALA A 148 12.45 6.45 6.41
C ALA A 148 13.96 6.78 6.34
N ALA A 149 14.69 6.70 7.47
CA ALA A 149 16.15 6.82 7.45
C ALA A 149 16.77 5.62 6.70
N GLY A 150 17.51 5.90 5.62
CA GLY A 150 18.05 4.88 4.71
C GLY A 150 17.00 4.38 3.71
N ARG A 151 16.68 5.21 2.71
CA ARG A 151 15.70 4.93 1.67
C ARG A 151 16.32 4.98 0.28
N ILE A 152 15.87 4.10 -0.60
CA ILE A 152 16.35 4.00 -1.99
C ILE A 152 15.22 4.49 -2.90
N MET A 153 15.51 5.44 -3.79
CA MET A 153 14.50 5.97 -4.71
C MET A 153 14.14 4.93 -5.78
N LEU A 154 12.84 4.67 -5.94
CA LEU A 154 12.28 3.81 -6.98
C LEU A 154 11.70 4.61 -8.15
N TYR A 155 11.12 5.78 -7.86
CA TYR A 155 10.55 6.72 -8.85
C TYR A 155 10.72 8.16 -8.33
N PRO A 156 11.07 9.16 -9.17
CA PRO A 156 11.17 9.12 -10.64
C PRO A 156 12.50 8.58 -11.17
N ARG A 157 13.43 8.22 -10.29
CA ARG A 157 14.67 7.51 -10.64
C ARG A 157 14.65 6.14 -9.99
N ASN A 158 15.25 5.15 -10.64
CA ASN A 158 15.39 3.82 -10.08
C ASN A 158 16.82 3.60 -9.59
N ASP A 159 17.12 4.15 -8.40
CA ASP A 159 18.44 4.03 -7.76
C ASP A 159 18.70 2.58 -7.29
N LEU A 160 17.65 1.76 -7.19
CA LEU A 160 17.74 0.34 -6.81
C LEU A 160 18.48 -0.52 -7.86
N LEU A 161 18.42 -0.17 -9.14
CA LEU A 161 19.12 -0.90 -10.20
C LEU A 161 20.64 -0.92 -10.01
N LYS A 162 21.21 0.15 -9.43
CA LYS A 162 22.65 0.24 -9.12
C LYS A 162 23.06 -0.76 -8.05
N LEU A 163 22.17 -1.03 -7.09
CA LEU A 163 22.42 -1.95 -5.99
C LEU A 163 22.24 -3.40 -6.42
N ASN A 164 21.22 -3.70 -7.24
CA ASN A 164 20.95 -5.08 -7.67
C ASN A 164 22.12 -5.72 -8.43
N ARG A 165 22.90 -4.93 -9.18
CA ARG A 165 24.10 -5.42 -9.89
C ARG A 165 25.20 -5.98 -8.98
N ASN A 166 25.15 -5.68 -7.68
CA ASN A 166 26.12 -6.14 -6.68
C ASN A 166 25.60 -7.32 -5.84
N VAL A 167 24.39 -7.82 -6.12
CA VAL A 167 23.70 -8.89 -5.36
C VAL A 167 23.61 -10.21 -6.15
N ASP A 168 23.97 -10.19 -7.44
CA ASP A 168 24.18 -11.39 -8.26
C ASP A 168 25.65 -11.84 -8.17
#